data_AF-A0A257PQ06-F1
#
_entry.id   AF-A0A257PQ06-F1
#
_cell.length_a   1.000
_cell.length_b   1.000
_cell.length_c   1.000
_cell.angle_alpha   90.00
_cell.angle_beta   90.00
_cell.angle_gamma   90.00
#
_symmetry.space_group_name_H-M   'P 1'
#
loop_
_entity.id
_entity.type
_entity.pdbx_description
1 polymer ?
#
loop_
_entity_poly.entity_id
_entity_poly.type
_entity_poly.pdbx_seq_one_letter_code
_entity_poly.pdbx_strand_id
1 'polypeptide(L)'
;MRNLTDSSGRIQTRLGDLASVVPTSQRMPFQVSQPTGSGLDAAVPQAVWMAAAAIVMQRLCGAKQALLILPPCGEPRFIACAAQELAQSIVERARNPVPNSASPIDPDAIDLVWLSSAAQQTDALARYPSALLLMPAAQEGALHIVSSGLYPETFVRALLRSMYQTARTILADPAQRVDQIDLLGAEQRAE
;
A
#
# COMPACT_ATOMS: atom_id res chain seq x y z
N MET A 1 -0.14 5.83 24.74
CA MET A 1 0.62 4.93 23.85
C MET A 1 0.02 3.55 23.98
N ARG A 2 -0.75 3.07 22.99
CA ARG A 2 -1.25 1.69 22.99
C ARG A 2 -0.15 0.81 22.40
N ASN A 3 0.25 -0.23 23.14
CA ASN A 3 1.24 -1.20 22.71
C ASN A 3 0.65 -2.02 21.54
N LEU A 4 1.29 -1.94 20.37
CA LEU A 4 1.00 -2.71 19.15
C LEU A 4 1.50 -4.17 19.24
N THR A 5 1.61 -4.69 20.45
CA THR A 5 2.10 -6.04 20.69
C THR A 5 0.97 -6.90 21.17
N ASP A 6 0.83 -8.09 20.59
CA ASP A 6 -0.01 -9.13 21.17
C ASP A 6 0.50 -9.52 22.57
N SER A 7 -0.22 -10.39 23.27
CA SER A 7 0.14 -10.90 24.60
C SER A 7 1.50 -11.60 24.66
N SER A 8 2.19 -11.80 23.52
CA SER A 8 3.53 -12.36 23.39
C SER A 8 4.62 -11.33 23.00
N GLY A 9 4.29 -10.05 22.86
CA GLY A 9 5.25 -9.02 22.45
C GLY A 9 5.43 -8.90 20.93
N ARG A 10 4.63 -9.60 20.11
CA ARG A 10 4.76 -9.59 18.65
C ARG A 10 3.99 -8.44 18.02
N ILE A 11 4.65 -7.72 17.11
CA ILE A 11 4.02 -6.73 16.23
C ILE A 11 3.03 -7.48 15.34
N GLN A 12 1.76 -7.08 15.37
CA GLN A 12 0.75 -7.64 14.46
C GLN A 12 0.90 -7.01 13.08
N THR A 13 1.35 -7.81 12.11
CA THR A 13 1.47 -7.42 10.71
C THR A 13 1.21 -8.63 9.83
N ARG A 14 0.42 -8.47 8.76
CA ARG A 14 0.21 -9.52 7.76
C ARG A 14 1.34 -9.57 6.75
N LEU A 15 1.96 -8.43 6.43
CA LEU A 15 3.19 -8.42 5.64
C LEU A 15 4.35 -9.12 6.38
N GLY A 16 4.37 -9.10 7.71
CA GLY A 16 5.35 -9.85 8.50
C GLY A 16 5.21 -11.38 8.43
N ASP A 17 4.06 -11.90 7.98
CA ASP A 17 3.91 -13.32 7.65
C ASP A 17 4.65 -13.67 6.33
N LEU A 18 4.94 -12.66 5.49
CA LEU A 18 5.55 -12.80 4.16
C LEU A 18 7.01 -12.34 4.11
N ALA A 19 7.46 -11.58 5.11
CA ALA A 19 8.79 -11.01 5.18
C ALA A 19 9.38 -11.13 6.58
N SER A 20 10.67 -11.44 6.67
CA SER A 20 11.40 -11.41 7.94
C SER A 20 11.35 -10.02 8.54
N VAL A 21 10.74 -9.89 9.72
CA VAL A 21 10.71 -8.63 10.46
C VAL A 21 12.11 -8.30 11.00
N VAL A 22 12.58 -7.09 10.74
CA VAL A 22 13.89 -6.62 11.22
C VAL A 22 13.81 -6.35 12.74
N PRO A 23 14.76 -6.87 13.54
CA PRO A 23 14.81 -6.59 14.98
C PRO A 23 14.92 -5.09 15.27
N THR A 24 14.22 -4.60 16.31
CA THR A 24 14.17 -3.17 16.64
C THR A 24 15.54 -2.50 16.74
N SER A 25 16.54 -3.19 17.27
CA SER A 25 17.92 -2.68 17.41
C SER A 25 18.67 -2.50 16.09
N GLN A 26 18.18 -3.08 14.99
CA GLN A 26 18.79 -3.03 13.65
C GLN A 26 17.96 -2.20 12.66
N ARG A 27 16.81 -1.66 13.08
CA ARG A 27 15.94 -0.89 12.20
C ARG A 27 16.59 0.45 11.86
N MET A 28 16.73 0.71 10.58
CA MET A 28 17.12 2.01 10.05
C MET A 28 16.00 2.52 9.15
N PRO A 29 15.43 3.71 9.41
CA PRO A 29 14.45 4.30 8.51
C PRO A 29 15.04 4.54 7.12
N PHE A 30 14.25 4.28 6.09
CA PHE A 30 14.65 4.49 4.70
C PHE A 30 13.46 4.89 3.83
N GLN A 31 13.76 5.38 2.64
CA GLN A 31 12.78 5.69 1.60
C GLN A 31 13.14 4.97 0.30
N VAL A 32 12.15 4.38 -0.35
CA VAL A 32 12.28 3.85 -1.71
C VAL A 32 11.30 4.56 -2.64
N SER A 33 11.70 4.74 -3.89
CA SER A 33 10.98 5.57 -4.85
C SER A 33 10.74 4.79 -6.14
N GLN A 34 9.56 4.98 -6.72
CA GLN A 34 9.20 4.44 -8.03
C GLN A 34 8.64 5.57 -8.88
N PRO A 35 9.21 5.86 -10.07
CA PRO A 35 8.63 6.81 -11.01
C PRO A 35 7.18 6.43 -11.33
N THR A 36 6.28 7.40 -11.32
CA THR A 36 4.86 7.22 -11.67
C THR A 36 4.65 7.18 -13.19
N GLY A 37 5.67 7.51 -13.97
CA GLY A 37 5.77 7.33 -15.41
C GLY A 37 7.23 7.35 -15.84
N SER A 38 7.54 6.82 -17.02
CA SER A 38 8.88 6.91 -17.62
C SER A 38 8.77 7.40 -19.05
N GLY A 39 9.47 8.49 -19.39
CA GLY A 39 9.60 8.96 -20.77
C GLY A 39 8.26 9.31 -21.44
N LEU A 40 7.81 8.46 -22.36
CA LEU A 40 6.64 8.65 -23.24
C LEU A 40 5.30 8.18 -22.61
N ASP A 41 5.33 7.48 -21.48
CA ASP A 41 4.10 7.01 -20.81
C ASP A 41 3.50 8.10 -19.92
N ALA A 42 2.18 8.27 -20.00
CA ALA A 42 1.44 9.17 -19.12
C ALA A 42 1.62 8.73 -17.65
N ALA A 43 1.78 9.70 -16.75
CA ALA A 43 1.89 9.43 -15.32
C ALA A 43 0.66 8.67 -14.82
N VAL A 44 0.89 7.56 -14.10
CA VAL A 44 -0.16 6.77 -13.47
C VAL A 44 -0.94 7.65 -12.49
N PRO A 45 -2.28 7.79 -12.64
CA PRO A 45 -3.09 8.62 -11.75
C PRO A 45 -3.04 8.11 -10.30
N GLN A 46 -3.10 9.01 -9.32
CA GLN A 46 -3.06 8.63 -7.89
C GLN A 46 -4.12 7.60 -7.51
N ALA A 47 -5.34 7.73 -8.02
CA ALA A 47 -6.41 6.77 -7.75
C ALA A 47 -6.07 5.35 -8.23
N VAL A 48 -5.30 5.21 -9.32
CA VAL A 48 -4.84 3.93 -9.83
C VAL A 48 -3.77 3.35 -8.91
N TRP A 49 -2.84 4.17 -8.41
CA TRP A 49 -1.87 3.75 -7.40
C TRP A 49 -2.52 3.29 -6.10
N MET A 50 -3.52 4.02 -5.61
CA MET A 50 -4.27 3.64 -4.41
C MET A 50 -5.01 2.31 -4.61
N ALA A 51 -5.65 2.13 -5.77
CA ALA A 51 -6.29 0.86 -6.13
C ALA A 51 -5.27 -0.28 -6.22
N ALA A 52 -4.13 -0.05 -6.87
CA ALA A 52 -3.06 -1.04 -7.00
C ALA A 52 -2.50 -1.46 -5.63
N ALA A 53 -2.25 -0.51 -4.73
CA ALA A 53 -1.84 -0.79 -3.36
C ALA A 53 -2.87 -1.66 -2.62
N ALA A 54 -4.16 -1.33 -2.70
CA ALA A 54 -5.21 -2.11 -2.06
C ALA A 54 -5.33 -3.53 -2.64
N ILE A 55 -5.19 -3.68 -3.97
CA ILE A 55 -5.20 -4.97 -4.67
C ILE A 55 -3.99 -5.83 -4.28
N VAL A 56 -2.79 -5.26 -4.25
CA VAL A 56 -1.58 -5.96 -3.81
C VAL A 56 -1.75 -6.46 -2.38
N MET A 57 -2.25 -5.62 -1.46
CA MET A 57 -2.52 -6.03 -0.09
C MET A 57 -3.57 -7.15 0.00
N GLN A 58 -4.64 -7.07 -0.80
CA GLN A 58 -5.65 -8.13 -0.86
C GLN A 58 -5.05 -9.46 -1.35
N ARG A 59 -4.20 -9.41 -2.37
CA ARG A 59 -3.63 -10.60 -3.00
C ARG A 59 -2.54 -11.25 -2.17
N LEU A 60 -1.80 -10.47 -1.39
CA LEU A 60 -0.76 -10.96 -0.49
C LEU A 60 -1.32 -11.40 0.87
N CYS A 61 -2.23 -10.61 1.46
CA CYS A 61 -2.67 -10.76 2.86
C CYS A 61 -4.13 -11.22 3.00
N GLY A 62 -4.89 -11.33 1.90
CA GLY A 62 -6.28 -11.76 1.88
C GLY A 62 -7.31 -10.63 2.04
N ALA A 63 -8.59 -11.01 1.99
CA ALA A 63 -9.74 -10.07 1.92
C ALA A 63 -9.97 -9.21 3.17
N LYS A 64 -9.27 -9.47 4.28
CA LYS A 64 -9.38 -8.68 5.52
C LYS A 64 -8.38 -7.52 5.58
N GLN A 65 -7.48 -7.42 4.61
CA GLN A 65 -6.50 -6.34 4.56
C GLN A 65 -7.01 -5.18 3.71
N ALA A 66 -6.70 -3.96 4.16
CA ALA A 66 -7.08 -2.74 3.48
C ALA A 66 -5.90 -1.77 3.43
N LEU A 67 -5.93 -0.89 2.43
CA LEU A 67 -5.14 0.33 2.41
C LEU A 67 -5.84 1.37 3.30
N LEU A 68 -5.16 1.87 4.33
CA LEU A 68 -5.62 3.04 5.08
C LEU A 68 -5.25 4.32 4.31
N ILE A 69 -6.15 5.29 4.29
CA ILE A 69 -5.95 6.59 3.66
C ILE A 69 -6.11 7.66 4.72
N LEU A 70 -5.09 8.51 4.85
CA LEU A 70 -5.12 9.69 5.70
C LEU A 70 -5.36 10.93 4.84
N PRO A 71 -6.61 11.40 4.69
CA PRO A 71 -6.90 12.62 3.95
C PRO A 71 -6.29 13.84 4.67
N PRO A 72 -6.05 14.96 3.97
CA PRO A 72 -5.49 16.16 4.60
C PRO A 72 -6.47 16.78 5.62
N CYS A 73 -7.78 16.63 5.37
CA CYS A 73 -8.86 17.00 6.27
C CYS A 73 -9.90 15.87 6.30
N GLY A 74 -10.41 15.54 7.49
CA GLY A 74 -11.47 14.55 7.68
C GLY A 74 -11.01 13.23 8.31
N GLU A 75 -11.95 12.30 8.39
CA GLU A 75 -11.70 10.99 9.02
C GLU A 75 -10.86 10.07 8.13
N PRO A 76 -9.98 9.24 8.72
CA PRO A 76 -9.32 8.16 8.00
C PRO A 76 -10.33 7.24 7.31
N ARG A 77 -10.01 6.80 6.10
CA ARG A 77 -10.86 5.87 5.34
C ARG A 77 -10.05 4.69 4.84
N PHE A 78 -10.75 3.64 4.41
CA PHE A 78 -10.09 2.42 3.96
C PHE A 78 -10.52 2.03 2.55
N ILE A 79 -9.60 1.43 1.80
CA ILE A 79 -9.91 0.71 0.57
C ILE A 79 -9.53 -0.76 0.79
N ALA A 80 -10.57 -1.59 0.94
CA ALA A 80 -10.47 -3.04 0.89
C ALA A 80 -11.04 -3.54 -0.44
N CYS A 81 -10.55 -4.69 -0.90
CA CYS A 81 -10.94 -5.27 -2.18
C CYS A 81 -11.46 -6.69 -1.99
N ALA A 82 -12.50 -7.08 -2.73
CA ALA A 82 -12.89 -8.48 -2.84
C ALA A 82 -12.19 -9.14 -4.04
N ALA A 83 -11.91 -10.44 -3.94
CA ALA A 83 -11.25 -11.21 -5.00
C ALA A 83 -11.99 -11.13 -6.36
N GLN A 84 -13.33 -11.12 -6.33
CA GLN A 84 -14.18 -11.08 -7.53
C GLN A 84 -14.46 -9.65 -8.02
N GLU A 85 -14.00 -8.63 -7.30
CA GLU A 85 -14.24 -7.23 -7.65
C GLU A 85 -13.45 -6.85 -8.90
N LEU A 86 -13.98 -5.90 -9.69
CA LEU A 86 -13.28 -5.35 -10.85
C LEU A 86 -12.30 -4.25 -10.41
N ALA A 87 -11.15 -4.17 -11.06
CA ALA A 87 -10.16 -3.12 -10.82
C ALA A 87 -10.76 -1.71 -10.91
N GLN A 88 -11.60 -1.46 -11.92
CA GLN A 88 -12.25 -0.17 -12.13
C GLN A 88 -13.10 0.27 -10.93
N SER A 89 -13.83 -0.64 -10.27
CA SER A 89 -14.65 -0.32 -9.10
C SER A 89 -13.81 0.16 -7.92
N ILE A 90 -12.59 -0.37 -7.78
CA ILE A 90 -11.63 0.04 -6.74
C ILE A 90 -11.05 1.41 -7.07
N VAL A 91 -10.72 1.66 -8.34
CA VAL A 91 -10.28 2.98 -8.83
C VAL A 91 -11.34 4.05 -8.57
N GLU A 92 -12.61 3.73 -8.81
CA GLU A 92 -13.73 4.64 -8.54
C GLU A 92 -13.87 4.96 -7.05
N ARG A 93 -13.73 3.97 -6.16
CA ARG A 93 -13.68 4.20 -4.70
C ARG A 93 -12.45 4.99 -4.26
N ALA A 94 -11.32 4.84 -4.96
CA ALA A 94 -10.15 5.66 -4.69
C ALA A 94 -10.40 7.14 -5.05
N ARG A 95 -11.07 7.41 -6.18
CA ARG A 95 -11.44 8.77 -6.63
C ARG A 95 -12.53 9.41 -5.79
N ASN A 96 -13.58 8.66 -5.49
CA ASN A 96 -14.77 9.15 -4.81
C ASN A 96 -14.71 8.70 -3.35
N PRO A 97 -14.32 9.57 -2.41
CA PRO A 97 -14.29 9.23 -1.00
C PRO A 97 -15.73 9.05 -0.49
N VAL A 98 -16.20 7.80 -0.56
CA VAL A 98 -17.46 7.41 0.08
C VAL A 98 -17.15 7.16 1.57
N PRO A 99 -17.92 7.71 2.51
CA PRO A 99 -17.80 7.34 3.92
C PRO A 99 -17.98 5.82 4.06
N ASN A 100 -17.10 5.18 4.83
CA ASN A 100 -17.02 3.72 4.96
C ASN A 100 -18.40 3.08 5.17
N SER A 101 -18.72 2.09 4.34
CA SER A 101 -19.73 1.09 4.63
C SER A 101 -19.11 -0.28 4.45
N ALA A 102 -18.49 -0.82 5.52
CA ALA A 102 -18.39 -2.26 5.83
C ALA A 102 -17.26 -2.59 6.83
N SER A 103 -17.64 -3.37 7.86
CA SER A 103 -16.93 -4.38 8.68
C SER A 103 -15.52 -4.11 9.24
N PRO A 104 -15.17 -4.70 10.41
CA PRO A 104 -13.99 -4.30 11.17
C PRO A 104 -12.72 -4.70 10.41
N ILE A 105 -12.09 -3.70 9.82
CA ILE A 105 -10.66 -3.75 9.53
C ILE A 105 -9.99 -3.78 10.89
N ASP A 106 -9.14 -4.77 11.12
CA ASP A 106 -8.37 -4.86 12.34
C ASP A 106 -7.46 -3.62 12.41
N PRO A 107 -7.76 -2.64 13.28
CA PRO A 107 -7.00 -1.39 13.32
C PRO A 107 -5.56 -1.62 13.81
N ASP A 108 -5.28 -2.80 14.38
CA ASP A 108 -3.97 -3.16 14.90
C ASP A 108 -3.10 -3.86 13.83
N ALA A 109 -3.63 -4.18 12.65
CA ALA A 109 -2.92 -4.80 11.51
C ALA A 109 -2.80 -3.87 10.28
N ILE A 110 -2.54 -2.59 10.51
CA ILE A 110 -2.34 -1.61 9.43
C ILE A 110 -0.91 -1.72 8.90
N ASP A 111 -0.77 -2.40 7.77
CA ASP A 111 0.51 -2.62 7.10
C ASP A 111 0.87 -1.51 6.09
N LEU A 112 -0.12 -0.81 5.56
CA LEU A 112 0.06 0.13 4.46
C LEU A 112 -0.88 1.34 4.59
N VAL A 113 -0.30 2.53 4.51
CA VAL A 113 -1.01 3.81 4.69
C VAL A 113 -0.69 4.75 3.54
N TRP A 114 -1.72 5.29 2.88
CA TRP A 114 -1.61 6.35 1.90
C TRP A 114 -1.71 7.72 2.56
N LEU A 115 -0.72 8.57 2.33
CA LEU A 115 -0.72 9.95 2.78
C LEU A 115 -1.08 10.88 1.63
N SER A 116 -1.99 11.82 1.88
CA SER A 116 -2.32 12.86 0.90
C SER A 116 -1.32 14.02 0.91
N SER A 117 -0.48 14.14 1.94
CA SER A 117 0.54 15.17 2.07
C SER A 117 1.75 14.68 2.86
N ALA A 118 2.95 15.12 2.47
CA ALA A 118 4.19 14.87 3.21
C ALA A 118 4.18 15.44 4.63
N ALA A 119 3.39 16.49 4.88
CA ALA A 119 3.24 17.06 6.22
C ALA A 119 2.67 16.05 7.24
N GLN A 120 1.96 15.02 6.78
CA GLN A 120 1.36 14.00 7.64
C GLN A 120 2.35 12.89 8.05
N GLN A 121 3.55 12.85 7.45
CA GLN A 121 4.48 11.73 7.59
C GLN A 121 4.87 11.47 9.06
N THR A 122 5.28 12.50 9.79
CA THR A 122 5.73 12.37 11.18
C THR A 122 4.62 11.82 12.08
N ASP A 123 3.41 12.40 11.97
CA ASP A 123 2.26 11.96 12.75
C ASP A 123 1.82 10.53 12.38
N ALA A 124 1.87 10.20 11.09
CA ALA A 124 1.55 8.87 10.62
C ALA A 124 2.56 7.81 11.11
N LEU A 125 3.86 8.10 11.10
CA LEU A 125 4.88 7.20 11.67
C LEU A 125 4.69 6.99 13.17
N ALA A 126 4.35 8.05 13.90
CA ALA A 126 4.09 7.95 15.33
C ALA A 126 2.84 7.11 15.64
N ARG A 127 1.79 7.22 14.81
CA ARG A 127 0.52 6.50 14.97
C ARG A 127 0.58 5.06 14.45
N TYR A 128 1.35 4.82 13.39
CA TYR A 128 1.46 3.54 12.69
C TYR A 128 2.94 3.14 12.49
N PRO A 129 3.70 2.89 13.56
CA PRO A 129 5.15 2.64 13.48
C PRO A 129 5.54 1.38 12.70
N SER A 130 4.58 0.48 12.49
CA SER A 130 4.75 -0.77 11.74
C SER A 130 4.30 -0.69 10.28
N ALA A 131 3.65 0.41 9.88
CA ALA A 131 3.13 0.56 8.54
C ALA A 131 4.19 1.10 7.58
N LEU A 132 4.06 0.71 6.31
CA LEU A 132 4.70 1.38 5.19
C LEU A 132 3.84 2.58 4.77
N LEU A 133 4.46 3.76 4.61
CA LEU A 133 3.75 4.98 4.24
C LEU A 133 3.96 5.27 2.75
N LEU A 134 2.89 5.21 1.98
CA LEU A 134 2.83 5.59 0.56
C LEU A 134 2.63 7.09 0.44
N MET A 135 3.53 7.75 -0.27
CA MET A 135 3.56 9.20 -0.43
C MET A 135 3.71 9.58 -1.91
N PRO A 136 2.67 10.11 -2.57
CA PRO A 136 2.80 10.61 -3.93
C PRO A 136 3.63 11.91 -3.93
N ALA A 137 4.74 11.92 -4.67
CA ALA A 137 5.56 13.09 -4.92
C ALA A 137 5.29 13.61 -6.34
N ALA A 138 4.20 14.38 -6.48
CA ALA A 138 3.74 14.85 -7.78
C ALA A 138 4.77 15.70 -8.53
N GLN A 139 5.55 16.52 -7.81
CA GLN A 139 6.60 17.35 -8.43
C GLN A 139 7.78 16.53 -8.95
N GLU A 140 8.06 15.39 -8.34
CA GLU A 140 9.13 14.47 -8.74
C GLU A 140 8.65 13.42 -9.74
N GLY A 141 7.34 13.33 -9.98
CA GLY A 141 6.76 12.27 -10.80
C GLY A 141 7.01 10.89 -10.22
N ALA A 142 6.92 10.74 -8.90
CA ALA A 142 7.24 9.48 -8.21
C ALA A 142 6.23 9.13 -7.10
N LEU A 143 6.16 7.85 -6.77
CA LEU A 143 5.54 7.33 -5.55
C LEU A 143 6.65 6.85 -4.62
N HIS A 144 6.65 7.38 -3.40
CA HIS A 144 7.60 7.00 -2.35
C HIS A 144 6.94 6.03 -1.38
N ILE A 145 7.72 5.07 -0.88
CA ILE A 145 7.43 4.35 0.36
C ILE A 145 8.45 4.78 1.40
N VAL A 146 7.95 5.35 2.51
CA VAL A 146 8.74 5.59 3.71
C VAL A 146 8.54 4.42 4.67
N SER A 147 9.66 3.86 5.16
CA SER A 147 9.68 2.74 6.10
C SER A 147 10.41 3.13 7.38
N SER A 148 9.91 2.65 8.52
CA SER A 148 10.62 2.70 9.80
C SER A 148 11.81 1.72 9.87
N GLY A 149 12.02 0.92 8.82
CA GLY A 149 12.99 -0.17 8.79
C GLY A 149 12.43 -1.50 9.30
N LEU A 150 11.11 -1.61 9.52
CA LEU A 150 10.49 -2.85 10.00
C LEU A 150 10.66 -4.03 9.03
N TYR A 151 10.54 -3.76 7.73
CA TYR A 151 10.76 -4.75 6.68
C TYR A 151 12.08 -4.47 5.95
N PRO A 152 12.76 -5.51 5.43
CA PRO A 152 13.95 -5.35 4.62
C PRO A 152 13.68 -4.47 3.41
N GLU A 153 14.64 -3.61 3.04
CA GLU A 153 14.51 -2.70 1.90
C GLU A 153 14.22 -3.47 0.59
N THR A 154 14.83 -4.63 0.40
CA THR A 154 14.60 -5.50 -0.78
C THR A 154 13.14 -5.93 -0.91
N PHE A 155 12.50 -6.25 0.22
CA PHE A 155 11.08 -6.59 0.26
C PHE A 155 10.22 -5.37 -0.10
N VAL A 156 10.50 -4.20 0.49
CA VAL A 156 9.74 -2.97 0.22
C VAL A 156 9.87 -2.56 -1.26
N ARG A 157 11.06 -2.71 -1.86
CA ARG A 157 11.28 -2.50 -3.30
C ARG A 157 10.49 -3.49 -4.16
N ALA A 158 10.42 -4.76 -3.78
CA ALA A 158 9.61 -5.75 -4.47
C ALA A 158 8.12 -5.40 -4.39
N LEU A 159 7.63 -5.02 -3.22
CA LEU A 159 6.24 -4.59 -3.00
C LEU A 159 5.89 -3.38 -3.87
N LEU A 160 6.74 -2.35 -3.91
CA LEU A 160 6.52 -1.17 -4.74
C LEU A 160 6.50 -1.50 -6.24
N ARG A 161 7.37 -2.41 -6.70
CA ARG A 161 7.34 -2.93 -8.08
C ARG A 161 6.02 -3.65 -8.40
N SER A 162 5.53 -4.49 -7.49
CA SER A 162 4.23 -5.16 -7.66
C SER A 162 3.07 -4.16 -7.72
N MET A 163 3.11 -3.08 -6.93
CA MET A 163 2.12 -2.00 -7.04
C MET A 163 2.20 -1.31 -8.41
N TYR A 164 3.40 -1.03 -8.92
CA TYR A 164 3.57 -0.42 -10.24
C TYR A 164 3.03 -1.31 -11.35
N GLN A 165 3.37 -2.60 -11.33
CA GLN A 165 2.88 -3.58 -12.30
C GLN A 165 1.37 -3.68 -12.27
N THR A 166 0.79 -3.79 -11.06
CA THR A 166 -0.65 -3.81 -10.85
C THR A 166 -1.30 -2.54 -11.42
N ALA A 167 -0.72 -1.36 -11.17
CA ALA A 167 -1.23 -0.10 -11.71
C ALA A 167 -1.23 -0.08 -13.25
N ARG A 168 -0.18 -0.59 -13.89
CA ARG A 168 -0.13 -0.74 -15.36
C ARG A 168 -1.19 -1.71 -15.88
N THR A 169 -1.38 -2.83 -15.19
CA THR A 169 -2.42 -3.81 -15.53
C THR A 169 -3.82 -3.18 -15.44
N ILE A 170 -4.11 -2.40 -14.40
CA ILE A 170 -5.38 -1.67 -14.26
C ILE A 170 -5.59 -0.69 -15.43
N LEU A 171 -4.54 0.03 -15.86
CA LEU A 171 -4.64 0.96 -16.97
C LEU A 171 -4.87 0.26 -18.31
N ALA A 172 -4.29 -0.93 -18.49
CA ALA A 172 -4.44 -1.73 -19.70
C ALA A 172 -5.80 -2.42 -19.80
N ASP A 173 -6.30 -2.96 -18.68
CA ASP A 173 -7.60 -3.61 -18.58
C ASP A 173 -8.31 -3.30 -17.24
N PRO A 174 -9.09 -2.22 -17.16
CA PRO A 174 -9.84 -1.85 -15.96
C PRO A 174 -10.93 -2.87 -15.58
N ALA A 175 -11.35 -3.74 -16.52
CA ALA A 175 -12.36 -4.75 -16.28
C ALA A 175 -11.78 -6.06 -15.70
N GLN A 176 -10.45 -6.14 -15.51
CA GLN A 176 -9.84 -7.30 -14.90
C GLN A 176 -10.25 -7.43 -13.43
N ARG A 177 -10.50 -8.68 -13.01
CA ARG A 177 -10.82 -8.99 -11.61
C ARG A 177 -9.58 -9.02 -10.74
N VAL A 178 -9.75 -8.64 -9.48
CA VAL A 178 -8.66 -8.60 -8.48
C VAL A 178 -7.91 -9.92 -8.39
N ASP A 179 -8.60 -11.06 -8.37
CA ASP A 179 -8.01 -12.40 -8.29
C ASP A 179 -7.29 -12.87 -9.55
N GLN A 180 -7.46 -12.15 -10.66
CA GLN A 180 -6.81 -12.44 -11.95
C GLN A 180 -5.63 -11.53 -12.24
N ILE A 181 -5.47 -10.42 -11.52
CA ILE A 181 -4.35 -9.49 -11.73
C ILE A 181 -3.06 -10.14 -11.28
N ASP A 182 -2.06 -10.18 -12.17
CA ASP A 182 -0.75 -10.68 -11.80
C ASP A 182 0.04 -9.62 -11.02
N LEU A 183 0.60 -10.01 -9.88
CA LEU A 183 1.45 -9.13 -9.06
C LEU A 183 2.89 -9.08 -9.59
N LEU A 184 3.27 -10.04 -10.44
CA LEU A 184 4.60 -10.14 -11.05
C LEU A 184 4.51 -9.84 -12.55
N GLY A 185 5.39 -8.97 -13.02
CA GLY A 185 5.55 -8.70 -14.45
C GLY A 185 6.10 -9.91 -15.20
N ALA A 186 5.88 -9.96 -16.51
CA ALA A 186 6.44 -11.03 -17.36
C ALA A 186 7.98 -11.10 -17.26
N GLU A 187 8.63 -9.94 -17.13
CA GLU A 187 10.09 -9.84 -16.96
C GLU A 187 10.58 -10.43 -15.63
N GLN A 188 9.78 -10.37 -14.56
CA GLN A 188 10.13 -10.95 -13.25
C GLN A 188 9.95 -12.46 -13.19
N ARG A 189 9.27 -13.09 -14.16
CA ARG A 189 9.15 -14.54 -14.25
C ARG A 189 10.30 -15.20 -15.02
N ALA A 190 11.09 -14.39 -15.72
CA ALA A 190 12.21 -14.85 -16.56
C ALA A 190 13.57 -14.80 -15.83
N GLU A 191 13.61 -14.27 -14.60
CA GLU A 191 14.74 -14.32 -13.65
C GLU A 191 14.59 -15.50 -12.69
#